data_AF-A0A120KMP4-F1
#
_entry.id   AF-A0A120KMP4-F1
#
_cell.length_a   1.000
_cell.length_b   1.000
_cell.length_c   1.000
_cell.angle_alpha   90.00
_cell.angle_beta   90.00
_cell.angle_gamma   90.00
#
_symmetry.space_group_name_H-M   'P 1'
#
loop_
_entity.id
_entity.type
_entity.pdbx_description
1 polymer ?
#
loop_
_entity_poly.entity_id
_entity_poly.type
_entity_poly.pdbx_seq_one_letter_code
_entity_poly.pdbx_strand_id
1 'polypeptide(L)'
;MPQQHPPRSHAIHARVRSFSRAGGRLTDTQVAALEEFGPRYVVDVPRDDAIRTVDPACRLDPTAAFGHVGEVRPLVIEVGSGSGEAILAQAAANPGVDYAAVEVWETAIAKIVRDAGRAGLDNVRVIPADASQLLATALPVGCASEVWTFFPDPWRKPRHRKRRLVSAPFADAVARVLRPGGAWRLATDWADYAWQMRDVLEAASALPEGLEADMTQAYFRYPDAGREPEQGAETWEADSLGNGIDPGSPAGVRGGWSPRFEGRVLTRFEQRGIDEGRTIRDLTAVRTEEPWTPEHRETVLAELEREAAASRNGGSGIAGGADAEGAE
;
A
#
# COMPACT_ATOMS: atom_id res chain seq x y z
N MET A 1 15.83 -19.08 0.40
CA MET A 1 14.64 -19.94 0.72
C MET A 1 13.80 -20.07 -0.54
N PRO A 2 13.47 -21.28 -1.01
CA PRO A 2 12.56 -21.44 -2.15
C PRO A 2 11.18 -20.87 -1.81
N GLN A 3 10.54 -20.17 -2.76
CA GLN A 3 9.18 -19.68 -2.61
C GLN A 3 8.24 -20.85 -2.27
N GLN A 4 7.66 -20.86 -1.08
CA GLN A 4 6.63 -21.84 -0.73
C GLN A 4 5.33 -21.47 -1.42
N HIS A 5 4.86 -22.35 -2.29
CA HIS A 5 3.59 -22.21 -2.99
C HIS A 5 2.51 -22.98 -2.21
N PRO A 6 1.52 -22.30 -1.61
CA PRO A 6 0.36 -23.01 -1.06
C PRO A 6 -0.42 -23.71 -2.20
N PRO A 7 -1.18 -24.77 -1.90
CA PRO A 7 -2.03 -25.44 -2.88
C PRO A 7 -2.99 -24.43 -3.51
N ARG A 8 -3.05 -24.40 -4.86
CA ARG A 8 -3.81 -23.39 -5.61
C ARG A 8 -5.31 -23.51 -5.31
N SER A 9 -5.90 -22.48 -4.70
CA SER A 9 -7.36 -22.35 -4.55
C SER A 9 -8.00 -21.70 -5.80
N HIS A 10 -9.24 -22.07 -6.14
CA HIS A 10 -10.00 -21.40 -7.20
C HIS A 10 -10.38 -19.95 -6.82
N ALA A 11 -10.32 -19.57 -5.53
CA ALA A 11 -10.54 -18.19 -5.08
C ALA A 11 -9.43 -17.21 -5.51
N ILE A 12 -8.26 -17.72 -5.89
CA ILE A 12 -7.09 -16.95 -6.35
C ILE A 12 -7.38 -16.10 -7.60
N HIS A 13 -8.28 -16.57 -8.48
CA HIS A 13 -8.62 -15.91 -9.75
C HIS A 13 -9.63 -14.76 -9.60
N ALA A 14 -10.32 -14.71 -8.47
CA ALA A 14 -11.43 -13.82 -8.17
C ALA A 14 -11.00 -12.51 -7.46
N ARG A 15 -9.90 -12.55 -6.70
CA ARG A 15 -9.47 -11.44 -5.85
C ARG A 15 -8.94 -10.26 -6.67
N VAL A 16 -9.45 -9.06 -6.40
CA VAL A 16 -8.86 -7.82 -6.93
C VAL A 16 -7.52 -7.62 -6.23
N ARG A 17 -6.45 -7.53 -7.02
CA ARG A 17 -5.09 -7.31 -6.52
C ARG A 17 -4.66 -5.90 -6.87
N SER A 18 -4.02 -5.24 -5.92
CA SER A 18 -3.42 -3.93 -6.16
C SER A 18 -2.12 -3.99 -6.97
N PHE A 19 -1.54 -5.18 -7.08
CA PHE A 19 -0.32 -5.46 -7.85
C PHE A 19 -0.61 -6.37 -9.06
N SER A 20 0.16 -6.19 -10.14
CA SER A 20 0.13 -7.10 -11.28
C SER A 20 0.82 -8.44 -10.95
N ARG A 21 0.58 -9.50 -11.74
CA ARG A 21 1.07 -10.85 -11.44
C ARG A 21 2.61 -10.83 -11.29
N ALA A 22 3.06 -11.05 -10.06
CA ALA A 22 4.47 -11.15 -9.69
C ALA A 22 5.14 -12.27 -10.50
N GLY A 23 5.98 -11.89 -11.45
CA GLY A 23 6.67 -12.84 -12.32
C GLY A 23 7.91 -12.20 -12.93
N GLY A 24 9.06 -12.82 -12.67
CA GLY A 24 10.34 -12.49 -13.28
C GLY A 24 11.34 -13.58 -12.91
N ARG A 25 12.03 -14.14 -13.91
CA ARG A 25 13.09 -15.11 -13.65
C ARG A 25 14.25 -14.38 -12.98
N LEU A 26 14.64 -14.84 -11.79
CA LEU A 26 15.82 -14.31 -11.13
C LEU A 26 17.07 -14.61 -11.97
N THR A 27 17.97 -13.64 -12.01
CA THR A 27 19.33 -13.84 -12.50
C THR A 27 20.15 -14.61 -11.47
N ASP A 28 21.22 -15.28 -11.90
CA ASP A 28 22.09 -16.05 -10.98
C ASP A 28 22.65 -15.16 -9.86
N THR A 29 22.97 -13.90 -10.16
CA THR A 29 23.41 -12.93 -9.15
C THR A 29 22.31 -12.59 -8.13
N GLN A 30 21.05 -12.56 -8.53
CA GLN A 30 19.94 -12.33 -7.62
C GLN A 30 19.66 -13.56 -6.75
N VAL A 31 19.78 -14.76 -7.32
CA VAL A 31 19.68 -16.03 -6.56
C VAL A 31 20.77 -16.08 -5.50
N ALA A 32 22.03 -15.89 -5.90
CA ALA A 32 23.18 -15.90 -4.98
C ALA A 32 23.02 -14.87 -3.86
N ALA A 33 22.55 -13.65 -4.16
CA ALA A 33 22.32 -12.63 -3.14
C ALA A 33 21.20 -13.00 -2.16
N LEU A 34 20.13 -13.65 -2.62
CA LEU A 34 19.07 -14.15 -1.74
C LEU A 34 19.54 -15.33 -0.89
N GLU A 35 20.43 -16.17 -1.39
CA GLU A 35 21.03 -17.26 -0.62
C GLU A 35 21.98 -16.72 0.46
N GLU A 36 22.83 -15.76 0.08
CA GLU A 36 23.84 -15.15 0.97
C GLU A 36 23.20 -14.26 2.05
N PHE A 37 22.38 -13.30 1.64
CA PHE A 37 21.87 -12.26 2.54
C PHE A 37 20.43 -12.50 3.00
N GLY A 38 19.65 -13.30 2.26
CA GLY A 38 18.24 -13.53 2.55
C GLY A 38 17.92 -13.94 3.99
N PRO A 39 18.69 -14.84 4.65
CA PRO A 39 18.45 -15.23 6.04
C PRO A 39 18.44 -14.06 7.04
N ARG A 40 19.15 -12.96 6.74
CA ARG A 40 19.18 -11.76 7.58
C ARG A 40 18.06 -10.78 7.25
N TYR A 41 17.79 -10.58 5.96
CA TYR A 41 16.95 -9.46 5.51
C TYR A 41 15.50 -9.84 5.27
N VAL A 42 15.21 -11.09 4.90
CA VAL A 42 13.85 -11.50 4.52
C VAL A 42 13.08 -11.98 5.75
N VAL A 43 11.97 -11.32 6.05
CA VAL A 43 11.02 -11.77 7.07
C VAL A 43 10.16 -12.88 6.50
N ASP A 44 10.10 -14.00 7.19
CA ASP A 44 9.20 -15.09 6.82
C ASP A 44 7.75 -14.72 7.18
N VAL A 45 6.85 -14.93 6.23
CA VAL A 45 5.43 -14.58 6.35
C VAL A 45 4.64 -15.81 5.95
N PRO A 46 3.99 -16.51 6.90
CA PRO A 46 3.06 -17.58 6.60
C PRO A 46 2.01 -17.16 5.58
N ARG A 47 1.75 -18.03 4.61
CA ARG A 47 0.85 -17.78 3.48
C ARG A 47 -0.49 -18.43 3.73
N ASP A 48 -1.55 -17.74 3.31
CA ASP A 48 -2.88 -18.32 3.24
C ASP A 48 -3.01 -19.18 1.96
N ASP A 49 -3.63 -18.64 0.91
CA ASP A 49 -3.95 -19.42 -0.28
C ASP A 49 -3.11 -19.10 -1.53
N ALA A 50 -2.19 -18.11 -1.49
CA ALA A 50 -1.37 -17.74 -2.64
C ALA A 50 0.00 -17.13 -2.31
N ILE A 51 0.85 -17.07 -3.33
CA ILE A 51 2.16 -16.41 -3.26
C ILE A 51 1.92 -14.93 -2.92
N ARG A 52 2.50 -14.48 -1.81
CA ARG A 52 2.34 -13.14 -1.20
C ARG A 52 1.11 -12.90 -0.35
N THR A 53 0.14 -13.82 -0.27
CA THR A 53 -0.92 -13.65 0.73
C THR A 53 -0.33 -13.83 2.13
N VAL A 54 -1.07 -13.34 3.12
CA VAL A 54 -0.71 -13.40 4.52
C VAL A 54 -1.74 -14.27 5.22
N ASP A 55 -1.27 -15.29 5.94
CA ASP A 55 -2.13 -16.09 6.81
C ASP A 55 -2.84 -15.16 7.82
N PRO A 56 -4.19 -15.21 7.95
CA PRO A 56 -4.92 -14.38 8.92
C PRO A 56 -4.47 -14.54 10.37
N ALA A 57 -3.88 -15.69 10.74
CA ALA A 57 -3.32 -15.96 12.05
C ALA A 57 -1.88 -15.45 12.21
N CYS A 58 -1.21 -15.01 11.13
CA CYS A 58 0.13 -14.46 11.19
C CYS A 58 0.17 -13.24 12.12
N ARG A 59 1.14 -13.22 13.04
CA ARG A 59 1.47 -12.05 13.86
C ARG A 59 2.97 -11.85 13.75
N LEU A 60 3.37 -10.66 13.32
CA LEU A 60 4.77 -10.27 13.22
C LEU A 60 5.14 -9.39 14.41
N ASP A 61 6.36 -9.59 14.92
CA ASP A 61 7.00 -8.70 15.87
C ASP A 61 8.17 -8.00 15.14
N PRO A 62 8.00 -6.72 14.75
CA PRO A 62 9.06 -5.97 14.11
C PRO A 62 10.33 -5.93 14.96
N THR A 63 10.23 -5.69 16.27
CA THR A 63 11.39 -5.59 17.16
C THR A 63 12.21 -6.89 17.15
N ALA A 64 11.53 -8.04 17.23
CA ALA A 64 12.19 -9.34 17.10
C ALA A 64 12.81 -9.55 15.71
N ALA A 65 12.12 -9.13 14.64
CA ALA A 65 12.62 -9.27 13.27
C ALA A 65 13.90 -8.45 13.01
N PHE A 66 13.99 -7.24 13.56
CA PHE A 66 15.18 -6.39 13.45
C PHE A 66 16.33 -6.83 14.37
N GLY A 67 16.02 -7.57 15.45
CA GLY A 67 17.03 -8.07 16.40
C GLY A 67 17.48 -7.03 17.43
N HIS A 68 16.83 -5.86 17.46
CA HIS A 68 17.12 -4.75 18.37
C HIS A 68 16.23 -4.80 19.62
N VAL A 69 16.13 -5.99 20.23
CA VAL A 69 15.24 -6.23 21.38
C VAL A 69 15.68 -5.38 22.56
N GLY A 70 14.76 -4.57 23.10
CA GLY A 70 15.03 -3.64 24.20
C GLY A 70 15.39 -2.22 23.76
N GLU A 71 15.56 -1.97 22.45
CA GLU A 71 15.74 -0.63 21.90
C GLU A 71 14.40 -0.06 21.40
N VAL A 72 14.14 1.22 21.69
CA VAL A 72 12.99 1.94 21.15
C VAL A 72 13.45 2.65 19.88
N ARG A 73 13.11 2.07 18.72
CA ARG A 73 13.52 2.57 17.40
C ARG A 73 12.26 2.90 16.58
N PRO A 74 12.18 4.08 15.95
CA PRO A 74 11.07 4.37 15.04
C PRO A 74 11.06 3.35 13.90
N LEU A 75 9.89 2.82 13.57
CA LEU A 75 9.70 1.95 12.42
C LEU A 75 9.10 2.74 11.25
N VAL A 76 9.74 2.68 10.09
CA VAL A 76 9.22 3.16 8.82
C VAL A 76 8.87 1.98 7.93
N ILE A 77 7.66 1.97 7.37
CA ILE A 77 7.21 0.94 6.44
C ILE A 77 7.07 1.56 5.06
N GLU A 78 7.77 1.05 4.05
CA GLU A 78 7.53 1.43 2.65
C GLU A 78 6.74 0.33 1.94
N VAL A 79 5.57 0.70 1.43
CA VAL A 79 4.69 -0.18 0.68
C VAL A 79 5.00 -0.08 -0.80
N GLY A 80 5.34 -1.21 -1.41
CA GLY A 80 5.72 -1.28 -2.82
C GLY A 80 7.09 -0.64 -3.06
N SER A 81 8.08 -0.98 -2.23
CA SER A 81 9.43 -0.40 -2.26
C SER A 81 10.15 -0.49 -3.62
N GLY A 82 9.70 -1.34 -4.54
CA GLY A 82 10.33 -1.55 -5.82
C GLY A 82 11.78 -1.99 -5.64
N SER A 83 12.73 -1.25 -6.20
CA SER A 83 14.16 -1.55 -6.01
C SER A 83 14.75 -1.06 -4.68
N GLY A 84 13.95 -0.43 -3.81
CA GLY A 84 14.33 0.06 -2.49
C GLY A 84 15.16 1.34 -2.48
N GLU A 85 15.09 2.16 -3.52
CA GLU A 85 15.96 3.36 -3.63
C GLU A 85 15.73 4.35 -2.48
N ALA A 86 14.47 4.60 -2.11
CA ALA A 86 14.13 5.49 -1.01
C ALA A 86 14.47 4.88 0.35
N ILE A 87 13.98 3.67 0.62
CA ILE A 87 14.17 3.04 1.93
C ILE A 87 15.63 2.71 2.25
N LEU A 88 16.44 2.28 1.28
CA LEU A 88 17.86 1.98 1.51
C LEU A 88 18.69 3.25 1.73
N ALA A 89 18.39 4.33 0.99
CA ALA A 89 19.05 5.62 1.20
C ALA A 89 18.76 6.17 2.60
N GLN A 90 17.50 6.07 3.03
CA GLN A 90 17.08 6.51 4.36
C GLN A 90 17.64 5.63 5.48
N ALA A 91 17.69 4.32 5.28
CA ALA A 91 18.32 3.40 6.22
C ALA A 91 19.81 3.69 6.43
N ALA A 92 20.55 3.95 5.35
CA ALA A 92 21.96 4.30 5.43
C ALA A 92 22.20 5.65 6.15
N ALA A 93 21.31 6.62 5.95
CA ALA A 93 21.42 7.95 6.56
C ALA A 93 20.97 7.96 8.04
N ASN A 94 20.10 7.03 8.46
CA ASN A 94 19.47 7.03 9.78
C ASN A 94 19.60 5.66 10.47
N PRO A 95 20.80 5.27 10.95
CA PRO A 95 21.04 3.97 11.56
C PRO A 95 20.32 3.76 12.91
N GLY A 96 19.57 4.75 13.43
CA GLY A 96 18.72 4.63 14.62
C GLY A 96 17.23 4.38 14.32
N VAL A 97 16.87 4.29 13.05
CA VAL A 97 15.50 4.06 12.56
C VAL A 97 15.46 2.72 11.85
N ASP A 98 14.42 1.93 12.10
CA ASP A 98 14.21 0.65 11.43
C ASP A 98 13.28 0.78 10.23
N TYR A 99 13.59 0.05 9.17
CA TYR A 99 12.97 0.20 7.86
C TYR A 99 12.46 -1.14 7.32
N ALA A 100 11.16 -1.27 7.15
CA ALA A 100 10.50 -2.44 6.57
C ALA A 100 10.06 -2.17 5.13
N ALA A 101 10.72 -2.82 4.17
CA ALA A 101 10.36 -2.80 2.77
C ALA A 101 9.31 -3.88 2.46
N VAL A 102 8.06 -3.49 2.19
CA VAL A 102 6.99 -4.42 1.85
C VAL A 102 6.86 -4.51 0.34
N GLU A 103 7.16 -5.67 -0.23
CA GLU A 103 7.27 -5.84 -1.68
C GLU A 103 6.74 -7.21 -2.13
N VAL A 104 6.13 -7.28 -3.31
CA VAL A 104 5.58 -8.51 -3.89
C VAL A 104 6.44 -9.06 -5.03
N TRP A 105 7.23 -8.22 -5.70
CA TRP A 105 8.05 -8.57 -6.86
C TRP A 105 9.38 -9.19 -6.45
N GLU A 106 9.59 -10.48 -6.76
CA GLU A 106 10.77 -11.25 -6.34
C GLU A 106 12.09 -10.61 -6.83
N THR A 107 12.12 -10.10 -8.06
CA THR A 107 13.32 -9.46 -8.63
C THR A 107 13.71 -8.17 -7.88
N ALA A 108 12.71 -7.43 -7.41
CA ALA A 108 12.86 -6.24 -6.59
C ALA A 108 13.33 -6.60 -5.18
N ILE A 109 12.70 -7.59 -4.54
CA ILE A 109 13.15 -8.14 -3.24
C ILE A 109 14.61 -8.57 -3.32
N ALA A 110 15.01 -9.34 -4.34
CA ALA A 110 16.39 -9.77 -4.49
C ALA A 110 17.37 -8.60 -4.64
N LYS A 111 16.94 -7.51 -5.31
CA LYS A 111 17.74 -6.28 -5.43
C LYS A 111 17.88 -5.58 -4.08
N ILE A 112 16.80 -5.42 -3.32
CA ILE A 112 16.83 -4.79 -1.99
C ILE A 112 17.75 -5.59 -1.06
N VAL A 113 17.57 -6.92 -0.99
CA VAL A 113 18.37 -7.82 -0.15
C VAL A 113 19.85 -7.74 -0.51
N ARG A 114 20.19 -7.77 -1.81
CA ARG A 114 21.57 -7.63 -2.27
C ARG A 114 22.17 -6.29 -1.86
N ASP A 115 21.46 -5.20 -2.13
CA ASP A 115 21.99 -3.86 -1.98
C ASP A 115 22.12 -3.50 -0.48
N ALA A 116 21.15 -3.91 0.36
CA ALA A 116 21.25 -3.83 1.82
C ALA A 116 22.41 -4.68 2.37
N GLY A 117 22.54 -5.93 1.91
CA GLY A 117 23.62 -6.85 2.27
C GLY A 117 25.01 -6.28 1.99
N ARG A 118 25.21 -5.73 0.80
CA ARG A 118 26.48 -5.10 0.38
C ARG A 118 26.80 -3.83 1.16
N ALA A 119 25.78 -3.05 1.53
CA ALA A 119 25.93 -1.85 2.33
C ALA A 119 26.06 -2.15 3.84
N GLY A 120 25.83 -3.40 4.27
CA GLY A 120 25.92 -3.80 5.67
C GLY A 120 24.84 -3.19 6.56
N LEU A 121 23.67 -2.87 6.00
CA LEU A 121 22.60 -2.22 6.75
C LEU A 121 21.97 -3.19 7.77
N ASP A 122 21.95 -2.84 9.04
CA ASP A 122 21.37 -3.66 10.10
C ASP A 122 19.89 -3.34 10.38
N ASN A 123 19.47 -2.14 9.99
CA ASN A 123 18.18 -1.53 10.22
C ASN A 123 17.20 -1.67 9.04
N VAL A 124 17.40 -2.65 8.14
CA VAL A 124 16.49 -2.95 7.01
C VAL A 124 15.97 -4.37 7.10
N ARG A 125 14.66 -4.55 6.87
CA ARG A 125 14.02 -5.84 6.63
C ARG A 125 13.10 -5.78 5.42
N VAL A 126 13.00 -6.88 4.69
CA VAL A 126 12.14 -7.03 3.52
C VAL A 126 11.03 -8.01 3.87
N ILE A 127 9.79 -7.60 3.69
CA ILE A 127 8.59 -8.40 3.98
C ILE A 127 7.91 -8.73 2.65
N PRO A 128 8.10 -9.96 2.13
CA PRO A 128 7.55 -10.32 0.83
C PRO A 128 6.05 -10.59 0.92
N ALA A 129 5.19 -9.58 0.90
CA ALA A 129 3.76 -9.76 1.18
C ALA A 129 2.86 -8.75 0.45
N ASP A 130 1.60 -9.12 0.29
CA ASP A 130 0.52 -8.19 -0.02
C ASP A 130 0.38 -7.21 1.15
N ALA A 131 0.72 -5.95 0.89
CA ALA A 131 0.72 -4.91 1.91
C ALA A 131 -0.66 -4.65 2.51
N SER A 132 -1.73 -4.74 1.70
CA SER A 132 -3.10 -4.53 2.18
C SER A 132 -3.48 -5.57 3.23
N GLN A 133 -3.07 -6.83 3.04
CA GLN A 133 -3.26 -7.88 4.04
C GLN A 133 -2.34 -7.73 5.24
N LEU A 134 -1.05 -7.50 4.99
CA LEU A 134 -0.03 -7.39 6.03
C LEU A 134 -0.36 -6.30 7.05
N LEU A 135 -0.73 -5.10 6.58
CA LEU A 135 -1.05 -3.95 7.43
C LEU A 135 -2.39 -4.16 8.16
N ALA A 136 -3.34 -4.86 7.54
CA ALA A 136 -4.64 -5.11 8.15
C ALA A 136 -4.59 -6.15 9.29
N THR A 137 -3.70 -7.15 9.23
CA THR A 137 -3.79 -8.32 10.12
C THR A 137 -2.52 -8.67 10.89
N ALA A 138 -1.34 -8.53 10.27
CA ALA A 138 -0.14 -9.20 10.77
C ALA A 138 0.75 -8.31 11.64
N LEU A 139 0.81 -7.01 11.35
CA LEU A 139 1.60 -6.07 12.14
C LEU A 139 0.87 -5.64 13.43
N PRO A 140 1.57 -5.28 14.52
CA PRO A 140 0.92 -4.75 15.72
C PRO A 140 0.26 -3.38 15.46
N VAL A 141 -0.78 -3.07 16.22
CA VAL A 141 -1.41 -1.74 16.17
C VAL A 141 -0.42 -0.69 16.66
N GLY A 142 -0.31 0.44 15.96
CA GLY A 142 0.55 1.56 16.36
C GLY A 142 2.05 1.27 16.33
N CYS A 143 2.52 0.24 15.62
CA CYS A 143 3.94 -0.11 15.57
C CYS A 143 4.79 0.83 14.70
N ALA A 144 4.20 1.51 13.72
CA ALA A 144 4.91 2.32 12.73
C ALA A 144 4.88 3.81 13.08
N SER A 145 6.02 4.46 12.91
CA SER A 145 6.14 5.93 12.95
C SER A 145 5.76 6.57 11.62
N GLU A 146 6.12 5.92 10.51
CA GLU A 146 5.71 6.36 9.18
C GLU A 146 5.34 5.19 8.27
N VAL A 147 4.41 5.45 7.35
CA VAL A 147 4.11 4.58 6.22
C VAL A 147 4.33 5.38 4.94
N TRP A 148 5.10 4.84 4.01
CA TRP A 148 5.39 5.43 2.71
C TRP A 148 4.69 4.64 1.61
N THR A 149 4.04 5.33 0.69
CA THR A 149 3.36 4.76 -0.47
C THR A 149 3.71 5.59 -1.70
N PHE A 150 4.92 5.38 -2.23
CA PHE A 150 5.45 6.14 -3.35
C PHE A 150 5.27 5.42 -4.66
N PHE A 151 4.69 6.11 -5.65
CA PHE A 151 4.46 5.64 -7.01
C PHE A 151 3.78 4.25 -7.11
N PRO A 152 2.70 3.97 -6.33
CA PRO A 152 1.95 2.74 -6.49
C PRO A 152 1.37 2.62 -7.91
N ASP A 153 1.14 1.39 -8.40
CA ASP A 153 0.62 1.15 -9.75
C ASP A 153 -0.65 1.99 -10.01
N PRO A 154 -0.63 2.91 -10.99
CA PRO A 154 -1.72 3.85 -11.19
C PRO A 154 -2.96 3.24 -11.84
N TRP A 155 -2.86 2.03 -12.42
CA TRP A 155 -3.97 1.35 -13.08
C TRP A 155 -4.78 2.29 -13.99
N ARG A 156 -4.11 2.90 -14.97
CA ARG A 156 -4.61 4.05 -15.77
C ARG A 156 -5.92 3.81 -16.53
N LYS A 157 -6.30 2.56 -16.76
CA LYS A 157 -7.54 2.22 -17.48
C LYS A 157 -8.73 2.28 -16.51
N PRO A 158 -9.86 2.94 -16.82
CA PRO A 158 -11.00 3.07 -15.91
C PRO A 158 -11.47 1.75 -15.29
N ARG A 159 -11.55 0.67 -16.10
CA ARG A 159 -11.92 -0.68 -15.65
C ARG A 159 -10.98 -1.30 -14.60
N HIS A 160 -9.80 -0.72 -14.39
CA HIS A 160 -8.79 -1.18 -13.42
C HIS A 160 -8.71 -0.30 -12.18
N ARG A 161 -9.50 0.78 -12.08
CA ARG A 161 -9.46 1.72 -10.95
C ARG A 161 -9.61 1.04 -9.59
N LYS A 162 -10.46 0.02 -9.48
CA LYS A 162 -10.63 -0.80 -8.26
C LYS A 162 -9.37 -1.55 -7.79
N ARG A 163 -8.34 -1.64 -8.63
CA ARG A 163 -7.04 -2.22 -8.30
C ARG A 163 -6.08 -1.18 -7.72
N ARG A 164 -6.45 0.09 -7.63
CA ARG A 164 -5.61 1.07 -6.96
C ARG A 164 -5.48 0.72 -5.49
N LEU A 165 -4.25 0.72 -5.02
CA LEU A 165 -3.91 0.42 -3.63
C LEU A 165 -4.56 1.41 -2.65
N VAL A 166 -4.52 2.70 -2.98
CA VAL A 166 -5.04 3.74 -2.10
C VAL A 166 -6.56 3.80 -2.23
N SER A 167 -7.21 3.28 -1.19
CA SER A 167 -8.66 3.22 -0.99
C SER A 167 -8.99 3.50 0.48
N ALA A 168 -10.26 3.72 0.82
CA ALA A 168 -10.70 3.88 2.21
C ALA A 168 -10.31 2.69 3.12
N PRO A 169 -10.52 1.42 2.72
CA PRO A 169 -10.02 0.27 3.48
C PRO A 169 -8.51 0.31 3.69
N PHE A 170 -7.73 0.63 2.65
CA PHE A 170 -6.28 0.71 2.81
C PHE A 170 -5.87 1.82 3.77
N ALA A 171 -6.57 2.96 3.76
CA ALA A 171 -6.37 4.03 4.74
C ALA A 171 -6.63 3.54 6.17
N ASP A 172 -7.67 2.73 6.41
CA ASP A 172 -7.92 2.11 7.72
C ASP A 172 -6.77 1.17 8.14
N ALA A 173 -6.27 0.33 7.23
CA ALA A 173 -5.13 -0.53 7.51
C ALA A 173 -3.84 0.27 7.83
N VAL A 174 -3.64 1.42 7.19
CA VAL A 174 -2.55 2.34 7.51
C VAL A 174 -2.76 3.00 8.88
N ALA A 175 -3.98 3.45 9.19
CA ALA A 175 -4.33 4.03 10.49
C ALA A 175 -4.11 3.05 11.65
N ARG A 176 -4.37 1.76 11.41
CA ARG A 176 -4.13 0.67 12.37
C ARG A 176 -2.66 0.57 12.75
N VAL A 177 -1.75 0.58 11.79
CA VAL A 177 -0.31 0.35 12.05
C VAL A 177 0.42 1.62 12.50
N LEU A 178 -0.07 2.81 12.16
CA LEU A 178 0.55 4.07 12.58
C LEU A 178 0.29 4.36 14.05
N ARG A 179 1.34 4.73 14.78
CA ARG A 179 1.22 5.31 16.12
C ARG A 179 0.55 6.69 16.04
N PRO A 180 -0.08 7.18 17.13
CA PRO A 180 -0.52 8.57 17.21
C PRO A 180 0.60 9.55 16.84
N GLY A 181 0.27 10.55 16.02
CA GLY A 181 1.23 11.50 15.44
C GLY A 181 2.12 10.95 14.32
N GLY A 182 2.02 9.67 13.97
CA GLY A 182 2.73 9.08 12.83
C GLY A 182 2.25 9.60 11.48
N ALA A 183 3.08 9.51 10.44
CA ALA A 183 2.78 10.08 9.13
C ALA A 183 2.53 9.02 8.04
N TRP A 184 1.49 9.20 7.24
CA TRP A 184 1.33 8.51 5.96
C TRP A 184 1.75 9.43 4.83
N ARG A 185 2.80 9.05 4.11
CA ARG A 185 3.37 9.84 3.00
C ARG A 185 3.09 9.14 1.68
N LEU A 186 2.52 9.87 0.73
CA LEU A 186 2.18 9.37 -0.60
C LEU A 186 2.85 10.23 -1.66
N ALA A 187 3.17 9.61 -2.79
CA ALA A 187 3.59 10.32 -3.99
C ALA A 187 3.13 9.59 -5.24
N THR A 188 2.76 10.32 -6.29
CA THR A 188 2.46 9.74 -7.61
C THR A 188 2.73 10.74 -8.73
N ASP A 189 3.07 10.23 -9.91
CA ASP A 189 3.25 11.00 -11.15
C ASP A 189 2.00 10.95 -12.05
N TRP A 190 0.90 10.36 -11.58
CA TRP A 190 -0.33 10.21 -12.33
C TRP A 190 -1.46 11.04 -11.74
N ALA A 191 -1.82 12.15 -12.41
CA ALA A 191 -2.76 13.14 -11.92
C ALA A 191 -4.10 12.54 -11.43
N ASP A 192 -4.77 11.71 -12.24
CA ASP A 192 -6.05 11.09 -11.85
C ASP A 192 -5.93 10.16 -10.62
N TYR A 193 -4.75 9.57 -10.37
CA TYR A 193 -4.55 8.81 -9.14
C TYR A 193 -4.20 9.72 -7.97
N ALA A 194 -3.46 10.80 -8.20
CA ALA A 194 -3.16 11.81 -7.19
C ALA A 194 -4.47 12.37 -6.59
N TRP A 195 -5.43 12.70 -7.45
CA TRP A 195 -6.73 13.19 -6.99
C TRP A 195 -7.51 12.14 -6.20
N GLN A 196 -7.54 10.89 -6.65
CA GLN A 196 -8.13 9.81 -5.84
C GLN A 196 -7.46 9.66 -4.47
N MET A 197 -6.12 9.79 -4.39
CA MET A 197 -5.40 9.73 -3.12
C MET A 197 -5.84 10.89 -2.20
N ARG A 198 -5.97 12.11 -2.75
CA ARG A 198 -6.47 13.28 -2.03
C ARG A 198 -7.86 13.02 -1.46
N ASP A 199 -8.80 12.57 -2.30
CA ASP A 199 -10.18 12.32 -1.88
C ASP A 199 -10.26 11.25 -0.78
N VAL A 200 -9.44 10.21 -0.88
CA VAL A 200 -9.33 9.19 0.18
C VAL A 200 -8.80 9.78 1.49
N LEU A 201 -7.77 10.64 1.44
CA LEU A 201 -7.23 11.29 2.64
C LEU A 201 -8.21 12.28 3.25
N GLU A 202 -8.90 13.07 2.45
CA GLU A 202 -9.92 14.00 2.93
C GLU A 202 -11.08 13.25 3.58
N ALA A 203 -11.61 12.21 2.94
CA ALA A 203 -12.66 11.37 3.50
C ALA A 203 -12.21 10.63 4.78
N ALA A 204 -10.95 10.20 4.84
CA ALA A 204 -10.37 9.56 6.04
C ALA A 204 -10.02 10.55 7.16
N SER A 205 -10.00 11.86 6.85
CA SER A 205 -9.77 12.95 7.80
C SER A 205 -11.07 13.67 8.19
N ALA A 206 -12.19 13.39 7.52
CA ALA A 206 -13.50 13.92 7.82
C ALA A 206 -14.20 13.11 8.93
N LEU A 207 -15.05 13.79 9.70
CA LEU A 207 -15.98 13.13 10.61
C LEU A 207 -17.03 12.34 9.81
N PRO A 208 -17.52 11.19 10.30
CA PRO A 208 -18.63 10.49 9.64
C PRO A 208 -19.87 11.39 9.57
N GLU A 209 -20.56 11.41 8.43
CA GLU A 209 -21.79 12.19 8.26
C GLU A 209 -22.83 11.81 9.33
N GLY A 210 -23.35 12.81 10.05
CA GLY A 210 -24.42 12.63 11.04
C GLY A 210 -23.96 12.31 12.48
N LEU A 211 -22.65 12.35 12.78
CA LEU A 211 -22.12 12.28 14.14
C LEU A 211 -21.61 13.64 14.61
N GLU A 212 -21.97 14.01 15.84
CA GLU A 212 -21.43 15.21 16.53
C GLU A 212 -19.91 15.05 16.74
N ALA A 213 -19.16 16.16 16.70
CA ALA A 213 -17.70 16.17 16.75
C ALA A 213 -17.09 15.62 18.06
N ASP A 214 -17.91 15.40 19.09
CA ASP A 214 -17.54 14.84 20.38
C ASP A 214 -17.71 13.31 20.47
N MET A 215 -18.27 12.65 19.44
CA MET A 215 -18.64 11.23 19.50
C MET A 215 -17.78 10.29 18.65
N THR A 216 -16.91 10.78 17.76
CA THR A 216 -15.87 9.99 17.04
C THR A 216 -14.89 10.94 16.35
N GLN A 217 -13.58 10.82 16.56
CA GLN A 217 -12.60 11.61 15.78
C GLN A 217 -12.16 10.84 14.53
N ALA A 218 -11.75 11.56 13.48
CA ALA A 218 -11.16 10.94 12.29
C ALA A 218 -9.79 10.32 12.64
N TYR A 219 -9.38 9.26 11.93
CA TYR A 219 -8.08 8.63 12.17
C TYR A 219 -6.91 9.48 11.67
N PHE A 220 -7.16 10.36 10.70
CA PHE A 220 -6.14 11.24 10.13
C PHE A 220 -6.52 12.71 10.29
N ARG A 221 -5.48 13.55 10.31
CA ARG A 221 -5.55 14.95 9.90
C ARG A 221 -4.85 15.06 8.56
N TYR A 222 -5.46 15.78 7.64
CA TYR A 222 -4.83 16.16 6.38
C TYR A 222 -4.64 17.69 6.32
N PRO A 223 -3.49 18.22 6.78
CA PRO A 223 -3.30 19.67 6.95
C PRO A 223 -3.38 20.48 5.65
N ASP A 224 -3.09 19.81 4.54
CA ASP A 224 -3.05 20.44 3.22
C ASP A 224 -4.41 20.39 2.51
N ALA A 225 -5.43 19.74 3.05
CA ALA A 225 -6.78 19.69 2.45
C ALA A 225 -7.25 21.08 1.96
N GLY A 226 -7.56 21.19 0.67
CA GLY A 226 -8.01 22.44 0.03
C GLY A 226 -6.99 23.60 -0.07
N ARG A 227 -5.72 23.42 0.32
CA ARG A 227 -4.68 24.45 0.20
C ARG A 227 -4.21 24.64 -1.23
N GLU A 228 -3.77 25.85 -1.58
CA GLU A 228 -3.17 26.17 -2.89
C GLU A 228 -4.01 25.65 -4.08
N PRO A 229 -5.28 26.07 -4.19
CA PRO A 229 -6.21 25.47 -5.13
C PRO A 229 -5.99 25.77 -6.62
N GLU A 230 -5.02 26.62 -6.90
CA GLU A 230 -4.45 26.79 -8.22
C GLU A 230 -3.58 25.58 -8.62
N GLN A 231 -2.99 24.88 -7.66
CA GLN A 231 -2.14 23.72 -7.90
C GLN A 231 -3.03 22.50 -8.20
N GLY A 232 -3.10 22.08 -9.46
CA GLY A 232 -3.91 20.94 -9.91
C GLY A 232 -5.03 21.36 -10.85
N ALA A 233 -5.33 22.66 -10.94
CA ALA A 233 -6.31 23.19 -11.89
C ALA A 233 -5.94 22.87 -13.35
N GLU A 234 -4.64 22.74 -13.65
CA GLU A 234 -4.11 22.42 -14.98
C GLU A 234 -4.30 20.96 -15.42
N THR A 235 -4.53 20.05 -14.46
CA THR A 235 -4.78 18.62 -14.72
C THR A 235 -6.21 18.19 -14.41
N TRP A 236 -7.06 19.16 -14.05
CA TRP A 236 -8.46 18.90 -13.77
C TRP A 236 -9.27 18.71 -15.06
N GLU A 237 -10.19 17.74 -15.03
CA GLU A 237 -11.11 17.43 -16.12
C GLU A 237 -12.52 17.24 -15.54
N ALA A 238 -13.52 17.89 -16.13
CA ALA A 238 -14.92 17.70 -15.76
C ALA A 238 -15.34 16.24 -15.97
N ASP A 239 -16.09 15.68 -15.03
CA ASP A 239 -16.63 14.31 -15.05
C ASP A 239 -15.60 13.16 -15.04
N SER A 240 -14.32 13.45 -14.83
CA SER A 240 -13.34 12.40 -14.52
C SER A 240 -13.64 11.82 -13.13
N LEU A 241 -13.65 10.49 -13.03
CA LEU A 241 -13.95 9.74 -11.80
C LEU A 241 -12.98 10.05 -10.63
N GLY A 242 -11.87 10.75 -10.89
CA GLY A 242 -10.95 11.27 -9.88
C GLY A 242 -11.00 12.77 -9.68
N ASN A 243 -11.73 13.54 -10.48
CA ASN A 243 -11.71 15.00 -10.46
C ASN A 243 -13.11 15.58 -10.18
N GLY A 244 -13.95 14.87 -9.44
CA GLY A 244 -15.29 15.31 -9.09
C GLY A 244 -15.29 16.61 -8.26
N ILE A 245 -16.42 17.31 -8.26
CA ILE A 245 -16.71 18.34 -7.25
C ILE A 245 -16.63 17.63 -5.90
N ASP A 246 -15.75 18.12 -5.02
CA ASP A 246 -15.68 17.73 -3.62
C ASP A 246 -16.95 18.24 -2.91
N PRO A 247 -17.93 17.36 -2.58
CA PRO A 247 -19.15 17.78 -1.89
C PRO A 247 -18.92 17.96 -0.38
N GLY A 248 -17.74 17.58 0.14
CA GLY A 248 -17.39 17.54 1.56
C GLY A 248 -16.42 18.63 2.01
N SER A 249 -15.80 19.39 1.10
CA SER A 249 -15.03 20.59 1.46
C SER A 249 -15.97 21.74 1.81
N PRO A 250 -15.89 22.31 3.03
CA PRO A 250 -16.65 23.51 3.39
C PRO A 250 -16.31 24.74 2.52
N ALA A 251 -15.26 24.67 1.68
CA ALA A 251 -14.69 25.80 0.95
C ALA A 251 -14.68 25.66 -0.57
N GLY A 252 -14.92 24.48 -1.16
CA GLY A 252 -15.10 24.32 -2.60
C GLY A 252 -13.92 24.72 -3.49
N VAL A 253 -12.66 24.44 -3.10
CA VAL A 253 -11.49 24.80 -3.92
C VAL A 253 -10.48 23.65 -4.13
N ARG A 254 -9.90 23.60 -5.33
CA ARG A 254 -9.13 22.49 -5.91
C ARG A 254 -7.64 22.50 -5.61
N GLY A 255 -7.20 22.04 -4.45
CA GLY A 255 -5.78 21.85 -4.19
C GLY A 255 -5.56 20.82 -3.11
N GLY A 256 -4.55 21.03 -2.28
CA GLY A 256 -4.20 20.14 -1.21
C GLY A 256 -3.28 19.06 -1.70
N TRP A 257 -2.10 19.52 -2.11
CA TRP A 257 -0.90 18.71 -2.28
C TRP A 257 0.07 19.11 -1.19
N SER A 258 0.76 18.14 -0.62
CA SER A 258 1.82 18.42 0.34
C SER A 258 3.11 18.79 -0.40
N PRO A 259 4.03 19.53 0.23
CA PRO A 259 5.38 19.68 -0.28
C PRO A 259 6.03 18.30 -0.51
N ARG A 260 6.90 18.22 -1.52
CA ARG A 260 7.70 17.02 -1.78
C ARG A 260 8.40 16.59 -0.49
N PHE A 261 8.21 15.33 -0.09
CA PHE A 261 8.85 14.83 1.12
C PHE A 261 10.39 14.86 0.96
N GLU A 262 11.07 15.63 1.81
CA GLU A 262 12.53 15.82 1.74
C GLU A 262 13.28 14.49 1.91
N GLY A 263 12.76 13.57 2.72
CA GLY A 263 13.35 12.24 2.91
C GLY A 263 13.22 11.31 1.70
N ARG A 264 12.38 11.64 0.71
CA ARG A 264 12.30 10.88 -0.55
C ARG A 264 13.48 11.29 -1.43
N VAL A 265 14.48 10.44 -1.58
CA VAL A 265 15.52 10.66 -2.61
C VAL A 265 14.89 10.59 -4.00
N LEU A 266 15.55 11.20 -5.00
CA LEU A 266 15.09 11.15 -6.38
C LEU A 266 15.18 9.70 -6.90
N THR A 267 14.02 9.04 -6.99
CA THR A 267 13.94 7.64 -7.45
C THR A 267 13.86 7.56 -8.97
N ARG A 268 14.12 6.39 -9.56
CA ARG A 268 13.90 6.19 -11.00
C ARG A 268 12.45 6.44 -11.43
N PHE A 269 11.48 6.16 -10.57
CA PHE A 269 10.06 6.40 -10.87
C PHE A 269 9.77 7.90 -10.94
N GLU A 270 10.31 8.68 -10.00
CA GLU A 270 10.20 10.13 -9.99
C GLU A 270 10.92 10.75 -11.18
N GLN A 271 12.18 10.37 -11.41
CA GLN A 271 12.97 10.86 -12.54
C GLN A 271 12.26 10.60 -13.87
N ARG A 272 11.73 9.38 -14.07
CA ARG A 272 10.98 9.03 -15.28
C ARG A 272 9.74 9.91 -15.44
N GLY A 273 9.00 10.15 -14.36
CA GLY A 273 7.85 11.06 -14.39
C GLY A 273 8.24 12.46 -14.84
N ILE A 274 9.33 13.01 -14.28
CA ILE A 274 9.89 14.32 -14.64
C ILE A 274 10.33 14.36 -16.11
N ASP A 275 11.07 13.34 -16.57
CA ASP A 275 11.57 13.24 -17.96
C ASP A 275 10.42 13.18 -18.97
N GLU A 276 9.29 12.59 -18.56
CA GLU A 276 8.06 12.50 -19.35
C GLU A 276 7.15 13.74 -19.19
N GLY A 277 7.62 14.79 -18.51
CA GLY A 277 6.90 16.05 -18.30
C GLY A 277 5.70 15.94 -17.36
N ARG A 278 5.63 14.90 -16.53
CA ARG A 278 4.54 14.71 -15.57
C ARG A 278 4.82 15.48 -14.28
N THR A 279 3.76 15.99 -13.69
CA THR A 279 3.82 16.60 -12.36
C THR A 279 3.79 15.50 -11.30
N ILE A 280 4.73 15.56 -10.37
CA ILE A 280 4.76 14.70 -9.19
C ILE A 280 3.90 15.37 -8.11
N ARG A 281 2.95 14.63 -7.56
CA ARG A 281 2.08 15.07 -6.47
C ARG A 281 2.40 14.28 -5.22
N ASP A 282 2.72 14.98 -4.15
CA ASP A 282 2.93 14.42 -2.81
C ASP A 282 1.70 14.74 -1.93
N LEU A 283 1.39 13.83 -1.00
CA LEU A 283 0.37 14.03 0.03
C LEU A 283 0.89 13.49 1.36
N THR A 284 0.57 14.15 2.47
CA THR A 284 0.94 13.71 3.82
C THR A 284 -0.25 13.83 4.77
N ALA A 285 -0.70 12.69 5.31
CA ALA A 285 -1.67 12.64 6.40
C ALA A 285 -0.97 12.29 7.72
N VAL A 286 -1.49 12.82 8.83
CA VAL A 286 -0.96 12.61 10.18
C VAL A 286 -1.98 11.86 11.02
N ARG A 287 -1.56 10.76 11.65
CA ARG A 287 -2.40 9.97 12.56
C ARG A 287 -2.83 10.80 13.77
N THR A 288 -4.12 10.80 14.08
CA THR A 288 -4.68 11.44 15.29
C THR A 288 -4.42 10.61 16.54
N GLU A 289 -4.80 11.16 17.70
CA GLU A 289 -4.80 10.43 18.97
C GLU A 289 -5.98 9.45 19.10
N GLU A 290 -6.93 9.46 18.15
CA GLU A 290 -8.08 8.56 18.16
C GLU A 290 -7.60 7.10 18.16
N PRO A 291 -8.02 6.25 19.11
CA PRO A 291 -7.63 4.85 19.11
C PRO A 291 -8.19 4.13 17.87
N TRP A 292 -7.35 3.33 17.20
CA TRP A 292 -7.87 2.50 16.12
C TRP A 292 -8.78 1.42 16.70
N THR A 293 -10.01 1.35 16.21
CA THR A 293 -11.05 0.45 16.69
C THR A 293 -11.63 -0.35 15.50
N PRO A 294 -11.58 -1.70 15.55
CA PRO A 294 -11.98 -2.54 14.42
C PRO A 294 -13.46 -2.42 14.01
N GLU A 295 -14.34 -1.98 14.91
CA GLU A 295 -15.80 -2.03 14.74
C GLU A 295 -16.37 -0.86 13.92
N HIS A 296 -15.63 0.24 13.77
CA HIS A 296 -16.17 1.46 13.17
C HIS A 296 -16.18 1.47 11.63
N ARG A 297 -15.44 0.57 10.97
CA ARG A 297 -15.39 0.46 9.50
C ARG A 297 -15.12 -0.97 9.07
N GLU A 298 -15.63 -1.32 7.91
CA GLU A 298 -15.37 -2.62 7.29
C GLU A 298 -13.89 -2.77 6.92
N THR A 299 -13.26 -3.85 7.39
CA THR A 299 -11.82 -4.04 7.19
C THR A 299 -11.49 -4.39 5.73
N VAL A 300 -10.27 -4.06 5.30
CA VAL A 300 -9.70 -4.50 4.00
C VAL A 300 -9.89 -5.99 3.78
N LEU A 301 -9.70 -6.80 4.82
CA LEU A 301 -9.81 -8.24 4.73
C LEU A 301 -11.25 -8.65 4.44
N ALA A 302 -12.22 -8.09 5.18
CA ALA A 302 -13.64 -8.37 4.97
C ALA A 302 -14.08 -7.99 3.55
N GLU A 303 -13.60 -6.88 3.00
CA GLU A 303 -13.89 -6.50 1.62
C GLU A 303 -13.29 -7.48 0.61
N LEU A 304 -12.00 -7.82 0.77
CA LEU A 304 -11.32 -8.77 -0.10
C LEU A 304 -11.98 -10.17 -0.05
N GLU A 305 -12.48 -10.59 1.11
CA GLU A 305 -13.22 -11.84 1.30
C GLU A 305 -14.59 -11.82 0.61
N ARG A 306 -15.34 -10.72 0.75
CA ARG A 306 -16.63 -10.53 0.06
C ARG A 306 -16.48 -10.46 -1.45
N GLU A 307 -15.49 -9.73 -1.96
CA GLU A 307 -15.20 -9.68 -3.40
C GLU A 307 -14.86 -11.07 -3.94
N ALA A 308 -14.04 -11.82 -3.20
CA ALA A 308 -13.70 -13.20 -3.55
C ALA A 308 -14.96 -14.10 -3.53
N ALA A 309 -15.88 -13.92 -2.58
CA ALA A 309 -17.14 -14.65 -2.51
C ALA A 309 -18.09 -14.31 -3.68
N ALA A 310 -18.24 -13.02 -4.00
CA ALA A 310 -19.08 -12.56 -5.10
C ALA A 310 -18.59 -13.12 -6.45
N SER A 311 -17.28 -13.16 -6.68
CA SER A 311 -16.71 -13.71 -7.91
C SER A 311 -16.74 -15.25 -7.98
N ARG A 312 -16.91 -15.97 -6.85
CA ARG A 312 -17.18 -17.42 -6.85
C ARG A 312 -18.62 -17.74 -7.27
N ASN A 313 -19.58 -16.92 -6.86
CA ASN A 313 -21.01 -17.13 -7.15
C ASN A 313 -21.40 -16.69 -8.57
N GLY A 314 -20.66 -15.76 -9.20
CA GLY A 314 -20.92 -15.33 -10.58
C GLY A 314 -20.44 -16.28 -11.68
N GLY A 315 -19.75 -17.37 -11.32
CA GLY A 315 -19.14 -18.32 -12.27
C GLY A 315 -19.99 -19.54 -12.66
N SER A 316 -21.17 -19.76 -12.05
CA SER A 316 -21.98 -20.97 -12.28
C SER A 316 -23.20 -20.76 -13.20
N GLY A 317 -23.21 -19.72 -14.02
CA GLY A 317 -24.39 -19.30 -14.79
C GLY A 317 -24.41 -19.63 -16.29
N ILE A 318 -23.48 -20.45 -16.82
CA ILE A 318 -23.49 -20.80 -18.26
C ILE A 318 -23.03 -22.25 -18.50
N ALA A 319 -23.85 -23.23 -18.13
CA ALA A 319 -23.80 -24.58 -18.71
C ALA A 319 -25.09 -25.32 -18.33
N GLY A 320 -26.05 -25.41 -19.25
CA GLY A 320 -27.27 -26.17 -19.04
C GLY A 320 -28.39 -25.82 -20.01
N GLY A 321 -28.17 -26.06 -21.29
CA GLY A 321 -29.21 -26.00 -22.32
C GLY A 321 -28.90 -27.05 -23.37
N ALA A 322 -29.21 -28.30 -23.04
CA ALA A 322 -29.22 -29.40 -24.00
C ALA A 322 -30.55 -29.35 -24.74
N ASP A 323 -30.53 -28.99 -26.03
CA ASP A 323 -31.64 -29.30 -26.93
C ASP A 323 -31.25 -30.50 -27.75
N ALA A 324 -31.79 -31.65 -27.33
CA ALA A 324 -32.04 -32.79 -28.16
C ALA A 324 -33.47 -32.65 -28.69
N GLU A 325 -33.64 -32.50 -30.00
CA GLU A 325 -34.81 -33.01 -30.72
C GLU A 325 -34.44 -33.15 -32.20
N GLY A 326 -34.62 -34.37 -32.72
CA GLY A 326 -34.43 -34.73 -34.12
C GLY A 326 -35.75 -35.16 -34.75
N ALA A 327 -35.72 -35.34 -36.07
CA ALA A 327 -36.80 -35.87 -36.94
C ALA A 327 -38.10 -35.03 -36.93
N GLU A 328 -38.54 -34.46 -38.04
CA GLU A 328 -38.79 -35.06 -39.36
C GLU A 328 -38.68 -34.00 -40.47
#